data_AF-Q9VHB9-F1
#
_entry.id   AF-Q9VHB9-F1
#
_cell.length_a   1.000
_cell.length_b   1.000
_cell.length_c   1.000
_cell.angle_alpha   90.00
_cell.angle_beta   90.00
_cell.angle_gamma   90.00
#
_symmetry.space_group_name_H-M   'P 1'
#
loop_
_entity.id
_entity.type
_entity.pdbx_description
1 polymer ?
#
loop_
_entity_poly.entity_id
_entity_poly.type
_entity_poly.pdbx_seq_one_letter_code
_entity_poly.pdbx_strand_id
1 'polypeptide(L)'
;MAAVEEAQFWQAIGILIKNYHALNKKIFEVVITQVTKQQNGRVCESSAEELAMSLKEDPSQRTCTGFTIGFKLLSKKLAENILGTGIVDFENCLYECQFASDSIEGFSVGLLGGEFKLKSKSNTNWLEFVLRPKLLSWSQSKQDEAKVKSLGLVNVEKYNDLYKELKQRHSQRLLEHWKTAQESTDPLKFIYEDLAIAAYLIVLWSQTQSEPTAFADLGCGNGLLVHVLNAEGYKGYGYDIRKRKLWSLYPPDTQRSLIEKAVEPNSFRLDFPGVDWLIGNHSDELSPWLPVLAGRLNINYFLLPCCPFELSGAKFRRRNTKISAYQDFFQYVTQVSHECGYEILQDRLKIPSTKRLALLGIKRKASKAIEDLEYFVQEELRKYKTGDAKIKLREKEESVRNCTQVDKTIIDGLVFKIFKLILDSNEDKWSGRLPMREIAQALTKEELSGIKSECGGIKTLLRNKHEVFEFCGGDLIGIRTPKPTATLPKSHLTIKKRSCFFKLHHPLGCPLDDAECSFIH
;
A
#
# COMPACT_ATOMS: atom_id res chain seq x y z
N MET A 1 -2.92 -33.03 12.37
CA MET A 1 -3.04 -32.28 11.09
C MET A 1 -3.59 -33.25 10.07
N ALA A 2 -4.49 -32.82 9.17
CA ALA A 2 -4.94 -33.68 8.08
C ALA A 2 -3.72 -34.12 7.24
N ALA A 3 -3.67 -35.40 6.84
CA ALA A 3 -2.62 -35.91 5.98
C ALA A 3 -2.63 -35.17 4.65
N VAL A 4 -1.45 -34.82 4.13
CA VAL A 4 -1.31 -34.13 2.84
C VAL A 4 -1.35 -35.17 1.73
N GLU A 5 -2.33 -35.05 0.84
CA GLU A 5 -2.43 -35.88 -0.35
C GLU A 5 -1.44 -35.44 -1.45
N GLU A 6 -1.13 -36.32 -2.40
CA GLU A 6 -0.18 -36.02 -3.47
C GLU A 6 -0.58 -34.79 -4.29
N ALA A 7 -1.87 -34.64 -4.64
CA ALA A 7 -2.37 -33.47 -5.34
C ALA A 7 -2.15 -32.16 -4.54
N GLN A 8 -2.34 -32.22 -3.22
CA GLN A 8 -2.09 -31.08 -2.33
C GLN A 8 -0.60 -30.76 -2.21
N PHE A 9 0.26 -31.78 -2.23
CA PHE A 9 1.71 -31.63 -2.27
C PHE A 9 2.15 -30.90 -3.54
N TRP A 10 1.75 -31.38 -4.73
CA TRP A 10 2.12 -30.75 -6.00
C TRP A 10 1.53 -29.36 -6.17
N GLN A 11 0.35 -29.11 -5.61
CA GLN A 11 -0.19 -27.75 -5.52
C GLN A 11 0.76 -26.82 -4.73
N ALA A 12 1.24 -27.25 -3.57
CA ALA A 12 2.17 -26.47 -2.76
C ALA A 12 3.50 -26.24 -3.48
N ILE A 13 4.03 -27.26 -4.18
CA ILE A 13 5.24 -27.16 -4.99
C ILE A 13 5.06 -26.19 -6.16
N GLY A 14 3.94 -26.24 -6.88
CA GLY A 14 3.62 -25.31 -7.96
C GLY A 14 3.58 -23.85 -7.49
N ILE A 15 3.05 -23.61 -6.29
CA ILE A 15 3.06 -22.28 -5.66
C ILE A 15 4.49 -21.89 -5.25
N LEU A 16 5.26 -22.80 -4.66
CA LEU A 16 6.65 -22.58 -4.23
C LEU A 16 7.56 -22.17 -5.40
N ILE A 17 7.49 -22.91 -6.51
CA ILE A 17 8.28 -22.66 -7.74
C ILE A 17 8.10 -21.20 -8.20
N LYS A 18 6.86 -20.71 -8.21
CA LYS A 18 6.54 -19.34 -8.66
C LYS A 18 6.78 -18.27 -7.59
N ASN A 19 6.72 -18.65 -6.30
CA ASN A 19 6.66 -17.71 -5.18
C ASN A 19 7.73 -17.93 -4.11
N TYR A 20 8.93 -18.43 -4.46
CA TYR A 20 10.01 -18.59 -3.49
C TYR A 20 10.40 -17.28 -2.79
N HIS A 21 10.19 -16.13 -3.44
CA HIS A 21 10.34 -14.81 -2.84
C HIS A 21 9.43 -14.56 -1.61
N ALA A 22 8.35 -15.33 -1.44
CA ALA A 22 7.50 -15.31 -0.24
C ALA A 22 8.18 -15.95 0.98
N LEU A 23 9.20 -16.81 0.76
CA LEU A 23 9.99 -17.44 1.82
C LEU A 23 11.32 -16.72 2.07
N ASN A 24 11.83 -15.98 1.08
CA ASN A 24 13.08 -15.27 1.17
C ASN A 24 12.92 -13.78 0.88
N LYS A 25 12.91 -12.96 1.94
CA LYS A 25 12.72 -11.50 1.86
C LYS A 25 13.81 -10.78 1.04
N LYS A 26 14.97 -11.40 0.81
CA LYS A 26 16.06 -10.84 -0.02
C LYS A 26 15.75 -10.93 -1.51
N ILE A 27 14.82 -11.81 -1.92
CA ILE A 27 14.40 -11.97 -3.30
C ILE A 27 13.17 -11.09 -3.58
N PHE A 28 13.16 -10.46 -4.75
CA PHE A 28 12.09 -9.63 -5.26
C PHE A 28 11.04 -10.44 -6.02
N GLU A 29 11.49 -11.28 -6.95
CA GLU A 29 10.68 -12.17 -7.78
C GLU A 29 11.51 -13.39 -8.17
N VAL A 30 10.83 -14.49 -8.52
CA VAL A 30 11.42 -15.62 -9.24
C VAL A 30 10.97 -15.54 -10.68
N VAL A 31 11.91 -15.59 -11.62
CA VAL A 31 11.64 -15.71 -13.05
C VAL A 31 12.03 -17.12 -13.49
N ILE A 32 11.11 -17.84 -14.12
CA ILE A 32 11.41 -19.13 -14.76
C ILE A 32 12.08 -18.81 -16.10
N THR A 33 13.31 -19.28 -16.29
CA THR A 33 14.10 -19.01 -17.50
C THR A 33 14.05 -20.16 -18.50
N GLN A 34 13.85 -21.38 -18.03
CA GLN A 34 13.79 -22.58 -18.86
C GLN A 34 12.95 -23.65 -18.16
N VAL A 35 12.22 -24.44 -18.93
CA VAL A 35 11.54 -25.64 -18.45
C VAL A 35 11.87 -26.78 -19.41
N THR A 36 12.27 -27.92 -18.86
CA THR A 36 12.47 -29.15 -19.61
C THR A 36 11.74 -30.28 -18.89
N LYS A 37 11.13 -31.18 -19.65
CA LYS A 37 10.42 -32.35 -19.13
C LYS A 37 11.20 -33.62 -19.43
N GLN A 38 11.16 -34.58 -18.51
CA GLN A 38 11.67 -35.92 -18.73
C GLN A 38 10.53 -36.85 -19.16
N GLN A 39 10.62 -37.36 -20.38
CA GLN A 39 9.60 -38.23 -20.96
C GLN A 39 10.27 -39.35 -21.73
N ASN A 40 9.92 -40.60 -21.42
CA ASN A 40 10.47 -41.80 -22.07
C ASN A 40 12.01 -41.84 -22.09
N GLY A 41 12.64 -41.45 -20.98
CA GLY A 41 14.11 -41.41 -20.84
C GLY A 41 14.80 -40.29 -21.63
N ARG A 42 14.05 -39.37 -22.26
CA ARG A 42 14.60 -38.20 -22.97
C ARG A 42 14.24 -36.91 -22.25
N VAL A 43 15.12 -35.92 -22.35
CA VAL A 43 14.86 -34.55 -21.91
C VAL A 43 14.35 -33.77 -23.11
N CYS A 44 13.15 -33.19 -22.98
CA CYS A 44 12.52 -32.38 -24.00
C CYS A 44 12.30 -30.96 -23.48
N GLU A 45 12.37 -29.97 -24.37
CA GLU A 45 11.94 -28.62 -24.03
C GLU A 45 10.44 -28.60 -23.71
N SER A 46 10.05 -27.74 -22.77
CA SER A 46 8.68 -27.64 -22.27
C SER A 46 8.41 -26.19 -21.82
N SER A 47 7.21 -25.92 -21.30
CA SER A 47 6.79 -24.59 -20.87
C SER A 47 6.35 -24.54 -19.40
N ALA A 48 6.27 -23.33 -18.85
CA ALA A 48 5.77 -23.12 -17.50
C ALA A 48 4.26 -23.45 -17.38
N GLU A 49 3.51 -23.35 -18.48
CA GLU A 49 2.11 -23.75 -18.58
C GLU A 49 1.98 -25.27 -18.52
N GLU A 50 2.78 -26.00 -19.29
CA GLU A 50 2.77 -27.47 -19.28
C GLU A 50 3.18 -28.02 -17.91
N LEU A 51 4.24 -27.48 -17.30
CA LEU A 51 4.60 -27.79 -15.91
C LEU A 51 3.43 -27.59 -14.95
N ALA A 52 2.70 -26.47 -15.06
CA ALA A 52 1.58 -26.17 -14.18
C ALA A 52 0.38 -27.12 -14.39
N MET A 53 0.17 -27.59 -15.61
CA MET A 53 -0.84 -28.60 -15.92
C MET A 53 -0.44 -29.96 -15.34
N SER A 54 0.78 -30.44 -15.59
CA SER A 54 1.24 -31.76 -15.11
C SER A 54 1.31 -31.87 -13.58
N LEU A 55 1.60 -30.77 -12.87
CA LEU A 55 1.52 -30.73 -11.40
C LEU A 55 0.08 -30.92 -10.87
N LYS A 56 -0.94 -30.68 -11.68
CA LYS A 56 -2.36 -30.86 -11.33
C LYS A 56 -2.92 -32.19 -11.85
N GLU A 57 -2.25 -32.84 -12.79
CA GLU A 57 -2.70 -34.11 -13.37
C GLU A 57 -2.71 -35.21 -12.32
N ASP A 58 -3.73 -36.06 -12.42
CA ASP A 58 -3.82 -37.32 -11.69
C ASP A 58 -2.57 -38.17 -12.03
N PRO A 59 -1.93 -38.81 -11.03
CA PRO A 59 -0.76 -39.66 -11.26
C PRO A 59 -0.93 -40.66 -12.41
N SER A 60 -2.14 -41.21 -12.60
CA SER A 60 -2.45 -42.19 -13.65
C SER A 60 -2.45 -41.61 -15.08
N GLN A 61 -2.56 -40.29 -15.22
CA GLN A 61 -2.61 -39.60 -16.52
C GLN A 61 -1.31 -38.90 -16.88
N ARG A 62 -0.33 -38.83 -15.98
CA ARG A 62 0.94 -38.15 -16.25
C ARG A 62 1.71 -38.85 -17.36
N THR A 63 2.17 -38.05 -18.32
CA THR A 63 2.93 -38.54 -19.48
C THR A 63 4.43 -38.37 -19.32
N CYS A 64 4.90 -37.78 -18.23
CA CYS A 64 6.31 -37.50 -17.94
C CYS A 64 6.67 -37.90 -16.50
N THR A 65 7.96 -38.19 -16.26
CA THR A 65 8.47 -38.60 -14.95
C THR A 65 8.86 -37.41 -14.08
N GLY A 66 9.04 -36.24 -14.67
CA GLY A 66 9.46 -35.04 -13.94
C GLY A 66 9.84 -33.86 -14.83
N PHE A 67 10.31 -32.81 -14.18
CA PHE A 67 10.76 -31.57 -14.83
C PHE A 67 12.06 -31.05 -14.23
N THR A 68 12.88 -30.41 -15.06
CA THR A 68 13.98 -29.55 -14.63
C THR A 68 13.67 -28.11 -15.01
N ILE A 69 13.81 -27.20 -14.05
CA ILE A 69 13.35 -25.81 -14.12
C ILE A 69 14.54 -24.89 -13.84
N GLY A 70 14.89 -24.04 -14.80
CA GLY A 70 15.86 -22.97 -14.60
C GLY A 70 15.20 -21.74 -13.98
N PHE A 71 15.85 -21.16 -12.97
CA PHE A 71 15.40 -19.97 -12.27
C PHE A 71 16.41 -18.84 -12.35
N LYS A 72 15.89 -17.61 -12.43
CA LYS A 72 16.59 -16.38 -12.09
C LYS A 72 15.86 -15.71 -10.92
N LEU A 73 16.51 -15.67 -9.77
CA LEU A 73 16.00 -15.03 -8.56
C LEU A 73 16.47 -13.59 -8.53
N LEU A 74 15.53 -12.67 -8.70
CA LEU A 74 15.81 -11.24 -8.75
C LEU A 74 16.16 -10.77 -7.35
N SER A 75 17.42 -10.44 -7.11
CA SER A 75 17.88 -9.99 -5.78
C SER A 75 17.44 -8.56 -5.53
N LYS A 76 17.08 -8.20 -4.30
CA LYS A 76 16.82 -6.81 -3.90
C LYS A 76 18.07 -6.01 -3.58
N LYS A 77 19.18 -6.69 -3.28
CA LYS A 77 20.41 -6.06 -2.75
C LYS A 77 21.66 -6.36 -3.57
N LEU A 78 21.74 -7.56 -4.15
CA LEU A 78 22.89 -7.94 -4.97
C LEU A 78 22.78 -7.25 -6.33
N ALA A 79 23.94 -6.92 -6.88
CA ALA A 79 24.06 -6.42 -8.24
C ALA A 79 23.55 -7.47 -9.21
N GLU A 80 24.05 -8.70 -9.09
CA GLU A 80 23.63 -9.82 -9.93
C GLU A 80 22.44 -10.59 -9.34
N ASN A 81 21.69 -11.22 -10.24
CA ASN A 81 20.59 -12.10 -9.88
C ASN A 81 21.13 -13.52 -9.61
N ILE A 82 20.49 -14.23 -8.69
CA ILE A 82 20.94 -15.59 -8.32
C ILE A 82 20.31 -16.58 -9.30
N LEU A 83 21.12 -17.44 -9.91
CA LEU A 83 20.61 -18.54 -10.73
C LEU A 83 20.29 -19.74 -9.86
N GLY A 84 19.29 -20.52 -10.25
CA GLY A 84 18.94 -21.75 -9.55
C GLY A 84 18.31 -22.78 -10.48
N THR A 85 18.26 -24.01 -9.99
CA THR A 85 17.67 -25.15 -10.68
C THR A 85 16.72 -25.87 -9.75
N GLY A 86 15.49 -26.07 -10.20
CA GLY A 86 14.47 -26.89 -9.55
C GLY A 86 14.28 -28.20 -10.27
N ILE A 87 14.14 -29.29 -9.53
CA ILE A 87 13.87 -30.63 -10.07
C ILE A 87 12.57 -31.12 -9.45
N VAL A 88 11.61 -31.43 -10.31
CA VAL A 88 10.35 -32.09 -9.95
C VAL A 88 10.49 -33.56 -10.35
N ASP A 89 10.31 -34.46 -9.40
CA ASP A 89 10.34 -35.91 -9.59
C ASP A 89 9.00 -36.49 -9.12
N PHE A 90 8.18 -36.90 -10.09
CA PHE A 90 6.85 -37.43 -9.82
C PHE A 90 6.88 -38.81 -9.19
N GLU A 91 7.82 -39.66 -9.58
CA GLU A 91 7.93 -41.04 -9.11
C GLU A 91 8.22 -41.10 -7.61
N ASN A 92 9.12 -40.22 -7.14
CA ASN A 92 9.51 -40.16 -5.73
C ASN A 92 8.73 -39.12 -4.91
N CYS A 93 7.74 -38.45 -5.51
CA CYS A 93 7.02 -37.33 -4.89
C CYS A 93 7.98 -36.31 -4.25
N LEU A 94 8.99 -35.90 -5.02
CA LEU A 94 10.13 -35.10 -4.56
C LEU A 94 10.29 -33.82 -5.38
N TYR A 95 10.58 -32.73 -4.70
CA TYR A 95 11.06 -31.49 -5.29
C TYR A 95 12.41 -31.11 -4.68
N GLU A 96 13.41 -30.86 -5.51
CA GLU A 96 14.72 -30.35 -5.09
C GLU A 96 15.00 -28.99 -5.70
N CYS A 97 15.64 -28.11 -4.95
CA CYS A 97 16.04 -26.79 -5.43
C CYS A 97 17.47 -26.49 -5.04
N GLN A 98 18.28 -26.05 -6.01
CA GLN A 98 19.68 -25.68 -5.83
C GLN A 98 19.92 -24.28 -6.38
N PHE A 99 20.85 -23.54 -5.78
CA PHE A 99 21.18 -22.17 -6.17
C PHE A 99 22.68 -22.05 -6.44
N ALA A 100 23.03 -21.32 -7.50
CA ALA A 100 24.41 -20.96 -7.82
C ALA A 100 24.85 -19.74 -6.99
N SER A 101 24.71 -19.83 -5.66
CA SER A 101 25.12 -18.77 -4.74
C SER A 101 25.25 -19.30 -3.31
N ASP A 102 26.31 -18.89 -2.62
CA ASP A 102 26.49 -19.19 -1.18
C ASP A 102 25.51 -18.41 -0.29
N SER A 103 24.82 -17.40 -0.85
CA SER A 103 23.90 -16.56 -0.09
C SER A 103 22.54 -17.22 0.18
N ILE A 104 22.22 -18.29 -0.55
CA ILE A 104 20.97 -19.05 -0.42
C ILE A 104 21.27 -20.53 -0.54
N GLU A 105 20.87 -21.28 0.48
CA GLU A 105 21.08 -22.71 0.51
C GLU A 105 20.00 -23.47 -0.27
N GLY A 106 20.41 -24.51 -0.99
CA GLY A 106 19.50 -25.48 -1.59
C GLY A 106 18.73 -26.30 -0.54
N PHE A 107 17.62 -26.88 -0.95
CA PHE A 107 16.76 -27.69 -0.11
C PHE A 107 15.93 -28.69 -0.94
N SER A 108 15.39 -29.71 -0.29
CA SER A 108 14.43 -30.62 -0.89
C SER A 108 13.19 -30.84 -0.04
N VAL A 109 12.09 -31.16 -0.71
CA VAL A 109 10.75 -31.36 -0.14
C VAL A 109 10.20 -32.64 -0.75
N GLY A 110 10.04 -33.69 0.06
CA GLY A 110 9.38 -34.93 -0.32
C GLY A 110 8.05 -35.12 0.40
N LEU A 111 7.19 -35.99 -0.13
CA LEU A 111 5.98 -36.47 0.55
C LEU A 111 6.15 -37.94 0.94
N LEU A 112 5.99 -38.27 2.23
CA LEU A 112 6.00 -39.65 2.71
C LEU A 112 4.96 -39.85 3.80
N GLY A 113 4.04 -40.79 3.61
CA GLY A 113 3.00 -41.11 4.61
C GLY A 113 2.08 -39.92 4.94
N GLY A 114 1.84 -39.02 3.98
CA GLY A 114 1.04 -37.81 4.19
C GLY A 114 1.75 -36.67 4.90
N GLU A 115 3.07 -36.78 5.14
CA GLU A 115 3.89 -35.74 5.75
C GLU A 115 4.98 -35.20 4.83
N PHE A 116 5.26 -33.91 4.95
CA PHE A 116 6.42 -33.30 4.30
C PHE A 116 7.74 -33.76 4.94
N LYS A 117 8.65 -34.29 4.13
CA LYS A 117 10.06 -34.56 4.50
C LYS A 117 10.93 -33.47 3.90
N LEU A 118 11.47 -32.60 4.76
CA LEU A 118 12.27 -31.44 4.36
C LEU A 118 13.75 -31.70 4.64
N LYS A 119 14.63 -31.36 3.70
CA LYS A 119 16.09 -31.46 3.88
C LYS A 119 16.79 -30.20 3.38
N SER A 120 17.85 -29.82 4.07
CA SER A 120 18.81 -28.76 3.73
C SER A 120 20.11 -29.09 4.48
N LYS A 121 21.28 -28.69 3.96
CA LYS A 121 22.58 -29.04 4.59
C LYS A 121 22.76 -28.39 5.96
N SER A 122 22.28 -27.16 6.16
CA SER A 122 22.55 -26.40 7.40
C SER A 122 21.33 -25.68 8.01
N ASN A 123 20.28 -25.40 7.24
CA ASN A 123 19.22 -24.48 7.66
C ASN A 123 17.95 -25.13 8.24
N THR A 124 18.10 -25.99 9.26
CA THR A 124 16.99 -26.76 9.88
C THR A 124 15.87 -25.86 10.45
N ASN A 125 16.22 -24.74 11.10
CA ASN A 125 15.23 -23.81 11.64
C ASN A 125 14.36 -23.16 10.55
N TRP A 126 14.93 -22.80 9.40
CA TRP A 126 14.15 -22.25 8.30
C TRP A 126 13.18 -23.29 7.73
N LEU A 127 13.60 -24.56 7.65
CA LEU A 127 12.70 -25.63 7.21
C LEU A 127 11.49 -25.76 8.13
N GLU A 128 11.70 -25.83 9.44
CA GLU A 128 10.61 -26.07 10.41
C GLU A 128 9.72 -24.85 10.63
N PHE A 129 10.29 -23.65 10.72
CA PHE A 129 9.52 -22.45 11.11
C PHE A 129 9.09 -21.57 9.94
N VAL A 130 9.62 -21.79 8.72
CA VAL A 130 9.29 -20.96 7.55
C VAL A 130 8.74 -21.79 6.40
N LEU A 131 9.48 -22.82 5.94
CA LEU A 131 9.08 -23.60 4.77
C LEU A 131 7.88 -24.52 5.08
N ARG A 132 7.96 -25.35 6.13
CA ARG A 132 6.89 -26.30 6.50
C ARG A 132 5.54 -25.62 6.71
N PRO A 133 5.43 -24.52 7.50
CA PRO A 133 4.13 -23.88 7.72
C PRO A 133 3.56 -23.26 6.43
N LYS A 134 4.44 -22.76 5.54
CA LYS A 134 4.02 -22.21 4.25
C LYS A 134 3.54 -23.29 3.29
N LEU A 135 4.23 -24.43 3.21
CA LEU A 135 3.81 -25.57 2.40
C LEU A 135 2.46 -26.11 2.87
N LEU A 136 2.25 -26.28 4.18
CA LEU A 136 0.96 -26.69 4.75
C LEU A 136 -0.15 -25.69 4.42
N SER A 137 0.14 -24.39 4.52
CA SER A 137 -0.82 -23.34 4.14
C SER A 137 -1.15 -23.36 2.64
N TRP A 138 -0.18 -23.62 1.78
CA TRP A 138 -0.36 -23.65 0.33
C TRP A 138 -1.03 -24.94 -0.15
N SER A 139 -0.76 -26.08 0.48
CA SER A 139 -1.37 -27.37 0.15
C SER A 139 -2.87 -27.39 0.41
N GLN A 140 -3.34 -26.57 1.36
CA GLN A 140 -4.77 -26.43 1.71
C GLN A 140 -5.45 -25.24 1.04
N SER A 141 -4.72 -24.42 0.29
CA SER A 141 -5.28 -23.22 -0.32
C SER A 141 -6.21 -23.57 -1.49
N LYS A 142 -7.32 -22.85 -1.64
CA LYS A 142 -8.10 -22.90 -2.89
C LYS A 142 -7.38 -22.04 -3.91
N GLN A 143 -7.03 -22.59 -5.07
CA GLN A 143 -6.45 -21.80 -6.16
C GLN A 143 -7.49 -20.80 -6.68
N ASP A 144 -7.39 -19.54 -6.26
CA ASP A 144 -8.10 -18.44 -6.91
C ASP A 144 -7.38 -18.12 -8.23
N GLU A 145 -7.84 -18.70 -9.34
CA GLU A 145 -7.25 -18.51 -10.67
C GLU A 145 -7.36 -17.06 -11.19
N ALA A 146 -8.15 -16.19 -10.54
CA ALA A 146 -8.47 -14.85 -11.05
C ALA A 146 -7.65 -13.68 -10.43
N LYS A 147 -6.58 -13.94 -9.66
CA LYS A 147 -5.81 -12.83 -9.06
C LYS A 147 -4.89 -12.18 -10.09
N VAL A 148 -5.07 -10.88 -10.32
CA VAL A 148 -4.18 -10.04 -11.14
C VAL A 148 -2.73 -10.22 -10.67
N LYS A 149 -1.89 -10.76 -11.56
CA LYS A 149 -0.45 -10.93 -11.34
C LYS A 149 0.16 -9.56 -11.06
N SER A 150 1.08 -9.49 -10.09
CA SER A 150 1.79 -8.23 -9.84
C SER A 150 2.80 -7.99 -10.94
N LEU A 151 2.87 -6.74 -11.43
CA LEU A 151 3.72 -6.34 -12.56
C LEU A 151 3.42 -7.15 -13.83
N GLY A 152 2.13 -7.37 -14.11
CA GLY A 152 1.66 -8.14 -15.27
C GLY A 152 1.86 -7.42 -16.61
N LEU A 153 1.99 -6.08 -16.61
CA LEU A 153 2.12 -5.29 -17.84
C LEU A 153 3.56 -4.86 -18.14
N VAL A 154 4.52 -5.18 -17.27
CA VAL A 154 5.93 -4.81 -17.42
C VAL A 154 6.84 -6.02 -17.32
N ASN A 155 7.99 -5.95 -17.97
CA ASN A 155 9.05 -6.94 -17.80
C ASN A 155 9.63 -6.78 -16.39
N VAL A 156 9.44 -7.82 -15.57
CA VAL A 156 9.79 -7.78 -14.14
C VAL A 156 11.29 -7.62 -13.91
N GLU A 157 12.14 -8.13 -14.80
CA GLU A 157 13.59 -7.95 -14.71
C GLU A 157 13.99 -6.50 -14.98
N LYS A 158 13.56 -5.95 -16.12
CA LYS A 158 13.82 -4.54 -16.48
C LYS A 158 13.31 -3.58 -15.40
N TYR A 159 12.12 -3.87 -14.86
CA TYR A 159 11.56 -3.11 -13.75
C TYR A 159 12.45 -3.16 -12.50
N ASN A 160 12.87 -4.36 -12.08
CA ASN A 160 13.66 -4.53 -10.88
C ASN A 160 15.05 -3.89 -11.01
N ASP A 161 15.68 -4.00 -12.17
CA ASP A 161 17.00 -3.44 -12.42
C ASP A 161 16.93 -1.91 -12.45
N LEU A 162 15.98 -1.32 -13.20
CA LEU A 162 15.77 0.12 -13.20
C LEU A 162 15.42 0.65 -11.80
N TYR A 163 14.59 -0.07 -11.04
CA TYR A 163 14.25 0.35 -9.69
C TYR A 163 15.46 0.37 -8.74
N LYS A 164 16.41 -0.56 -8.89
CA LYS A 164 17.69 -0.52 -8.15
C LYS A 164 18.53 0.68 -8.57
N GLU A 165 18.64 0.93 -9.87
CA GLU A 165 19.41 2.05 -10.41
C GLU A 165 18.84 3.39 -9.92
N LEU A 166 17.52 3.56 -9.99
CA LEU A 166 16.84 4.75 -9.49
C LEU A 166 17.08 4.95 -7.98
N LYS A 167 17.09 3.86 -7.19
CA LYS A 167 17.45 3.95 -5.77
C LYS A 167 18.86 4.43 -5.57
N GLN A 168 19.83 3.89 -6.30
CA GLN A 168 21.23 4.27 -6.19
C GLN A 168 21.43 5.74 -6.59
N ARG A 169 20.77 6.19 -7.67
CA ARG A 169 20.92 7.55 -8.21
C ARG A 169 20.23 8.63 -7.39
N HIS A 170 19.03 8.35 -6.86
CA HIS A 170 18.19 9.41 -6.27
C HIS A 170 18.06 9.38 -4.74
N SER A 171 18.15 8.20 -4.11
CA SER A 171 17.68 8.07 -2.70
C SER A 171 18.43 8.96 -1.71
N GLN A 172 19.76 9.07 -1.84
CA GLN A 172 20.56 9.86 -0.90
C GLN A 172 20.18 11.34 -0.94
N ARG A 173 20.17 11.94 -2.13
CA ARG A 173 19.78 13.35 -2.32
C ARG A 173 18.35 13.62 -1.86
N LEU A 174 17.43 12.71 -2.15
CA LEU A 174 16.03 12.85 -1.74
C LEU A 174 15.85 12.74 -0.22
N LEU A 175 16.63 11.90 0.45
CA LEU A 175 16.65 11.82 1.92
C LEU A 175 17.13 13.13 2.55
N GLU A 176 18.15 13.77 1.96
CA GLU A 176 18.65 15.07 2.38
C GLU A 176 17.59 16.17 2.19
N HIS A 177 16.87 16.17 1.06
CA HIS A 177 15.75 17.09 0.85
C HIS A 177 14.65 16.89 1.89
N TRP A 178 14.26 15.63 2.16
CA TRP A 178 13.22 15.32 3.16
C TRP A 178 13.59 15.81 4.56
N LYS A 179 14.85 15.59 4.96
CA LYS A 179 15.40 16.06 6.23
C LYS A 179 15.40 17.58 6.31
N THR A 180 15.83 18.24 5.23
CA THR A 180 15.91 19.71 5.15
C THR A 180 14.52 20.36 5.20
N ALA A 181 13.54 19.78 4.51
CA ALA A 181 12.14 20.25 4.54
C ALA A 181 11.44 20.00 5.88
N GLN A 182 12.02 19.21 6.78
CA GLN A 182 11.40 18.77 8.04
C GLN A 182 10.00 18.19 7.80
N GLU A 183 9.89 17.32 6.80
CA GLU A 183 8.66 16.60 6.51
C GLU A 183 8.33 15.64 7.65
N SER A 184 7.06 15.57 8.04
CA SER A 184 6.56 14.70 9.12
C SER A 184 6.35 13.24 8.66
N THR A 185 6.49 12.99 7.38
CA THR A 185 6.26 11.68 6.74
C THR A 185 7.52 10.82 6.77
N ASP A 186 7.36 9.50 6.73
CA ASP A 186 8.48 8.56 6.61
C ASP A 186 9.14 8.69 5.22
N PRO A 187 10.37 9.25 5.13
CA PRO A 187 11.01 9.52 3.86
C PRO A 187 11.21 8.24 3.04
N LEU A 188 11.60 7.13 3.68
CA LEU A 188 11.93 5.90 2.97
C LEU A 188 10.70 5.31 2.30
N LYS A 189 9.54 5.38 2.97
CA LYS A 189 8.29 4.92 2.38
C LYS A 189 7.96 5.71 1.11
N PHE A 190 7.92 7.04 1.17
CA PHE A 190 7.51 7.88 0.05
C PHE A 190 8.53 7.87 -1.10
N ILE A 191 9.83 7.95 -0.77
CA ILE A 191 10.89 7.90 -1.78
C ILE A 191 10.85 6.57 -2.53
N TYR A 192 10.78 5.45 -1.81
CA TYR A 192 10.79 4.13 -2.47
C TYR A 192 9.49 3.78 -3.17
N GLU A 193 8.38 4.40 -2.80
CA GLU A 193 7.10 4.32 -3.51
C GLU A 193 7.19 5.03 -4.86
N ASP A 194 7.58 6.30 -4.89
CA ASP A 194 7.64 7.06 -6.13
C ASP A 194 8.74 6.58 -7.07
N LEU A 195 9.90 6.14 -6.56
CA LEU A 195 10.93 5.51 -7.39
C LEU A 195 10.44 4.19 -8.02
N ALA A 196 9.59 3.44 -7.31
CA ALA A 196 8.99 2.22 -7.85
C ALA A 196 7.91 2.52 -8.89
N ILE A 197 7.17 3.61 -8.74
CA ILE A 197 6.19 4.07 -9.75
C ILE A 197 6.91 4.62 -10.99
N ALA A 198 7.98 5.40 -10.80
CA ALA A 198 8.81 5.90 -11.90
C ALA A 198 9.42 4.73 -12.70
N ALA A 199 10.02 3.74 -12.04
CA ALA A 199 10.53 2.55 -12.72
C ALA A 199 9.45 1.82 -13.51
N TYR A 200 8.23 1.71 -12.96
CA TYR A 200 7.10 1.07 -13.61
C TYR A 200 6.71 1.80 -14.90
N LEU A 201 6.53 3.12 -14.82
CA LEU A 201 6.12 3.96 -15.96
C LEU A 201 7.17 3.94 -17.07
N ILE A 202 8.44 4.12 -16.73
CA ILE A 202 9.55 4.12 -17.69
C ILE A 202 9.61 2.79 -18.45
N VAL A 203 9.55 1.66 -17.74
CA VAL A 203 9.61 0.33 -18.36
C VAL A 203 8.37 0.08 -19.21
N LEU A 204 7.18 0.48 -18.73
CA LEU A 204 5.95 0.39 -19.49
C LEU A 204 6.03 1.19 -20.81
N TRP A 205 6.45 2.46 -20.75
CA TRP A 205 6.57 3.33 -21.93
C TRP A 205 7.55 2.76 -22.95
N SER A 206 8.72 2.32 -22.49
CA SER A 206 9.74 1.70 -23.34
C SER A 206 9.21 0.43 -24.03
N GLN A 207 8.52 -0.46 -23.29
CA GLN A 207 8.01 -1.71 -23.85
C GLN A 207 6.85 -1.54 -24.83
N THR A 208 5.99 -0.56 -24.58
CA THR A 208 4.80 -0.29 -25.40
C THR A 208 5.07 0.71 -26.51
N GLN A 209 6.29 1.27 -26.57
CA GLN A 209 6.66 2.37 -27.47
C GLN A 209 5.67 3.53 -27.39
N SER A 210 5.24 3.85 -26.17
CA SER A 210 4.22 4.88 -25.89
C SER A 210 4.78 6.02 -25.03
N GLU A 211 6.08 6.28 -25.17
CA GLU A 211 6.77 7.36 -24.48
C GLU A 211 6.04 8.69 -24.68
N PRO A 212 5.72 9.41 -23.60
CA PRO A 212 4.99 10.66 -23.68
C PRO A 212 5.87 11.76 -24.28
N THR A 213 5.30 12.58 -25.14
CA THR A 213 5.89 13.87 -25.50
C THR A 213 6.04 14.76 -24.26
N ALA A 214 5.00 14.75 -23.42
CA ALA A 214 5.08 15.24 -22.05
C ALA A 214 3.96 14.65 -21.19
N PHE A 215 4.22 14.48 -19.89
CA PHE A 215 3.18 14.06 -18.93
C PHE A 215 2.74 15.20 -18.01
N ALA A 216 1.53 15.07 -17.45
CA ALA A 216 1.06 15.90 -16.34
C ALA A 216 0.57 15.03 -15.17
N ASP A 217 1.17 15.20 -14.00
CA ASP A 217 0.76 14.56 -12.75
C ASP A 217 -0.22 15.46 -11.99
N LEU A 218 -1.48 15.02 -11.89
CA LEU A 218 -2.57 15.80 -11.30
C LEU A 218 -2.78 15.41 -9.83
N GLY A 219 -2.61 16.38 -8.94
CA GLY A 219 -2.51 16.11 -7.50
C GLY A 219 -1.12 15.59 -7.11
N CYS A 220 -0.07 16.12 -7.72
CA CYS A 220 1.30 15.63 -7.59
C CYS A 220 1.91 15.77 -6.17
N GLY A 221 1.23 16.47 -5.26
CA GLY A 221 1.65 16.59 -3.86
C GLY A 221 3.06 17.15 -3.73
N ASN A 222 3.96 16.35 -3.17
CA ASN A 222 5.34 16.77 -2.95
C ASN A 222 6.15 16.95 -4.25
N GLY A 223 5.64 16.52 -5.42
CA GLY A 223 6.29 16.68 -6.71
C GLY A 223 7.44 15.71 -6.98
N LEU A 224 7.66 14.70 -6.13
CA LEU A 224 8.79 13.78 -6.23
C LEU A 224 8.74 12.94 -7.52
N LEU A 225 7.58 12.37 -7.87
CA LEU A 225 7.46 11.58 -9.10
C LEU A 225 7.81 12.41 -10.34
N VAL A 226 7.31 13.65 -10.41
CA VAL A 226 7.63 14.61 -11.48
C VAL A 226 9.12 14.92 -11.52
N HIS A 227 9.73 15.18 -10.36
CA HIS A 227 11.17 15.44 -10.24
C HIS A 227 12.00 14.28 -10.77
N VAL A 228 11.69 13.05 -10.35
CA VAL A 228 12.42 11.85 -10.75
C VAL A 228 12.27 11.64 -12.26
N LEU A 229 11.05 11.63 -12.79
CA LEU A 229 10.83 11.41 -14.23
C LEU A 229 11.51 12.47 -15.10
N ASN A 230 11.45 13.75 -14.70
CA ASN A 230 12.18 14.82 -15.39
C ASN A 230 13.71 14.60 -15.35
N ALA A 231 14.25 14.16 -14.21
CA ALA A 231 15.68 13.84 -14.08
C ALA A 231 16.09 12.62 -14.91
N GLU A 232 15.16 11.71 -15.19
CA GLU A 232 15.34 10.55 -16.07
C GLU A 232 15.10 10.87 -17.57
N GLY A 233 14.87 12.15 -17.92
CA GLY A 233 14.72 12.59 -19.31
C GLY A 233 13.28 12.62 -19.83
N TYR A 234 12.29 12.28 -19.00
CA TYR A 234 10.87 12.35 -19.37
C TYR A 234 10.31 13.72 -19.02
N LYS A 235 9.96 14.52 -20.03
CA LYS A 235 9.41 15.86 -19.82
C LYS A 235 8.03 15.78 -19.16
N GLY A 236 7.84 16.51 -18.07
CA GLY A 236 6.51 16.61 -17.46
C GLY A 236 6.36 17.69 -16.41
N TYR A 237 5.11 17.77 -15.95
CA TYR A 237 4.61 18.85 -15.11
C TYR A 237 3.77 18.29 -13.96
N GLY A 238 3.86 18.90 -12.78
CA GLY A 238 3.05 18.54 -11.62
C GLY A 238 2.07 19.64 -11.27
N TYR A 239 0.81 19.29 -11.06
CA TYR A 239 -0.23 20.21 -10.60
C TYR A 239 -0.63 19.82 -9.18
N ASP A 240 -0.57 20.75 -8.24
CA ASP A 240 -1.14 20.58 -6.91
C ASP A 240 -1.82 21.87 -6.48
N ILE A 241 -2.88 21.77 -5.67
CA ILE A 241 -3.61 22.94 -5.18
C ILE A 241 -2.72 23.88 -4.34
N ARG A 242 -1.63 23.36 -3.78
CA ARG A 242 -0.70 24.11 -2.94
C ARG A 242 0.73 23.67 -3.17
N LYS A 243 1.65 24.63 -3.14
CA LYS A 243 3.09 24.34 -3.13
C LYS A 243 3.47 23.60 -1.85
N ARG A 244 4.22 22.50 -1.99
CA ARG A 244 4.76 21.75 -0.84
C ARG A 244 6.18 22.20 -0.50
N LYS A 245 6.62 21.95 0.74
CA LYS A 245 7.94 22.39 1.23
C LYS A 245 9.07 21.88 0.34
N LEU A 246 8.98 20.60 -0.05
CA LEU A 246 9.94 19.93 -0.93
C LEU A 246 10.15 20.63 -2.28
N TRP A 247 9.15 21.34 -2.82
CA TRP A 247 9.28 22.00 -4.12
C TRP A 247 10.44 23.00 -4.15
N SER A 248 10.67 23.70 -3.03
CA SER A 248 11.76 24.69 -2.93
C SER A 248 13.17 24.08 -2.93
N LEU A 249 13.28 22.77 -2.67
CA LEU A 249 14.56 22.06 -2.58
C LEU A 249 14.95 21.36 -3.88
N TYR A 250 14.03 21.23 -4.84
CA TYR A 250 14.35 20.64 -6.13
C TYR A 250 15.16 21.59 -7.02
N PRO A 251 15.89 21.08 -8.03
CA PRO A 251 16.59 21.93 -9.00
C PRO A 251 15.64 22.90 -9.72
N PRO A 252 16.12 24.09 -10.15
CA PRO A 252 15.28 25.13 -10.76
C PRO A 252 14.39 24.64 -11.91
N ASP A 253 14.89 23.70 -12.72
CA ASP A 253 14.12 23.11 -13.83
C ASP A 253 12.89 22.35 -13.32
N THR A 254 13.05 21.54 -12.27
CA THR A 254 11.93 20.87 -11.62
C THR A 254 10.97 21.87 -10.99
N GLN A 255 11.48 22.92 -10.34
CA GLN A 255 10.61 23.94 -9.73
C GLN A 255 9.70 24.62 -10.76
N ARG A 256 10.22 24.88 -11.97
CA ARG A 256 9.42 25.44 -13.09
C ARG A 256 8.38 24.47 -13.63
N SER A 257 8.59 23.17 -13.46
CA SER A 257 7.65 22.11 -13.82
C SER A 257 6.57 21.85 -12.77
N LEU A 258 6.62 22.50 -11.60
CA LEU A 258 5.64 22.29 -10.53
C LEU A 258 4.73 23.52 -10.40
N ILE A 259 3.43 23.34 -10.65
CA ILE A 259 2.43 24.39 -10.81
C ILE A 259 1.44 24.32 -9.64
N GLU A 260 1.41 25.39 -8.85
CA GLU A 260 0.41 25.57 -7.80
C GLU A 260 -0.92 26.01 -8.41
N LYS A 261 -1.81 25.05 -8.69
CA LYS A 261 -3.09 25.28 -9.36
C LYS A 261 -4.10 24.20 -8.97
N ALA A 262 -5.31 24.63 -8.61
CA ALA A 262 -6.43 23.72 -8.39
C ALA A 262 -6.85 23.07 -9.72
N VAL A 263 -7.01 21.75 -9.72
CA VAL A 263 -7.58 21.00 -10.85
C VAL A 263 -9.09 21.00 -10.72
N GLU A 264 -9.73 22.08 -11.17
CA GLU A 264 -11.19 22.22 -11.29
C GLU A 264 -11.69 21.37 -12.47
N PRO A 265 -12.37 20.22 -12.27
CA PRO A 265 -12.51 19.24 -13.34
C PRO A 265 -13.23 19.77 -14.60
N ASN A 266 -14.17 20.69 -14.45
CA ASN A 266 -14.94 21.24 -15.57
C ASN A 266 -14.22 22.34 -16.36
N SER A 267 -13.31 23.08 -15.73
CA SER A 267 -12.61 24.21 -16.34
C SER A 267 -11.11 23.98 -16.53
N PHE A 268 -10.57 22.87 -16.02
CA PHE A 268 -9.15 22.58 -16.08
C PHE A 268 -8.65 22.54 -17.53
N ARG A 269 -7.53 23.20 -17.76
CA ARG A 269 -6.77 23.19 -19.01
C ARG A 269 -5.30 23.04 -18.64
N LEU A 270 -4.61 22.25 -19.45
CA LEU A 270 -3.16 22.09 -19.38
C LEU A 270 -2.49 23.39 -19.82
N ASP A 271 -1.52 23.86 -19.03
CA ASP A 271 -0.80 25.09 -19.34
C ASP A 271 0.25 24.89 -20.44
N PHE A 272 0.60 23.63 -20.75
CA PHE A 272 1.67 23.28 -21.67
C PHE A 272 1.15 22.48 -22.86
N PRO A 273 1.25 23.00 -24.10
CA PRO A 273 0.93 22.25 -25.29
C PRO A 273 1.91 21.08 -25.45
N GLY A 274 1.41 19.93 -25.87
CA GLY A 274 2.20 18.70 -26.06
C GLY A 274 2.15 17.69 -24.91
N VAL A 275 1.40 17.97 -23.83
CA VAL A 275 1.10 16.94 -22.84
C VAL A 275 0.12 15.92 -23.45
N ASP A 276 0.54 14.66 -23.51
CA ASP A 276 -0.17 13.52 -24.10
C ASP A 276 -0.38 12.35 -23.12
N TRP A 277 0.01 12.55 -21.85
CA TRP A 277 -0.20 11.62 -20.76
C TRP A 277 -0.63 12.33 -19.47
N LEU A 278 -1.64 11.78 -18.79
CA LEU A 278 -1.94 12.14 -17.40
C LEU A 278 -1.47 11.06 -16.42
N ILE A 279 -0.99 11.49 -15.27
CA ILE A 279 -0.67 10.65 -14.13
C ILE A 279 -1.57 11.08 -12.97
N GLY A 280 -2.20 10.11 -12.31
CA GLY A 280 -2.87 10.28 -11.03
C GLY A 280 -2.23 9.36 -10.00
N ASN A 281 -1.10 9.77 -9.41
CA ASN A 281 -0.46 9.01 -8.35
C ASN A 281 -1.10 9.36 -7.00
N HIS A 282 -2.00 8.51 -6.52
CA HIS A 282 -2.68 8.73 -5.23
C HIS A 282 -3.36 10.11 -5.14
N SER A 283 -4.01 10.53 -6.23
CA SER A 283 -4.58 11.86 -6.43
C SER A 283 -5.88 12.14 -5.67
N ASP A 284 -6.13 11.43 -4.56
CA ASP A 284 -7.26 11.62 -3.64
C ASP A 284 -8.62 11.81 -4.35
N GLU A 285 -9.30 12.95 -4.14
CA GLU A 285 -10.61 13.30 -4.71
C GLU A 285 -10.59 13.37 -6.25
N LEU A 286 -9.42 13.55 -6.87
CA LEU A 286 -9.27 13.59 -8.33
C LEU A 286 -9.21 12.20 -8.97
N SER A 287 -9.07 11.13 -8.18
CA SER A 287 -8.96 9.76 -8.69
C SER A 287 -10.07 9.39 -9.72
N PRO A 288 -11.37 9.59 -9.44
CA PRO A 288 -12.41 9.30 -10.44
C PRO A 288 -12.44 10.31 -11.60
N TRP A 289 -11.87 11.51 -11.43
CA TRP A 289 -11.82 12.54 -12.47
C TRP A 289 -10.70 12.32 -13.48
N LEU A 290 -9.65 11.58 -13.13
CA LEU A 290 -8.49 11.37 -14.00
C LEU A 290 -8.89 10.79 -15.38
N PRO A 291 -9.70 9.72 -15.47
CA PRO A 291 -10.14 9.18 -16.77
C PRO A 291 -11.05 10.15 -17.54
N VAL A 292 -11.85 10.96 -16.83
CA VAL A 292 -12.72 11.98 -17.43
C VAL A 292 -11.89 13.09 -18.07
N LEU A 293 -10.90 13.62 -17.34
CA LEU A 293 -9.98 14.65 -17.83
C LEU A 293 -9.16 14.13 -19.01
N ALA A 294 -8.64 12.90 -18.90
CA ALA A 294 -7.93 12.26 -20.01
C ALA A 294 -8.84 12.14 -21.24
N GLY A 295 -10.11 11.74 -21.05
CA GLY A 295 -11.08 11.60 -22.13
C GLY A 295 -11.42 12.92 -22.82
N ARG A 296 -11.59 14.00 -22.04
CA ARG A 296 -11.81 15.37 -22.55
C ARG A 296 -10.63 15.89 -23.37
N LEU A 297 -9.42 15.52 -22.98
CA LEU A 297 -8.17 15.91 -23.64
C LEU A 297 -7.78 14.94 -24.76
N ASN A 298 -8.44 13.78 -24.85
CA ASN A 298 -8.13 12.67 -25.74
C ASN A 298 -6.67 12.18 -25.63
N ILE A 299 -6.19 11.99 -24.39
CA ILE A 299 -4.81 11.59 -24.07
C ILE A 299 -4.76 10.28 -23.29
N ASN A 300 -3.58 9.67 -23.13
CA ASN A 300 -3.44 8.48 -22.31
C ASN A 300 -3.41 8.84 -20.82
N TYR A 301 -3.65 7.87 -19.94
CA TYR A 301 -3.44 8.08 -18.52
C TYR A 301 -2.98 6.84 -17.76
N PHE A 302 -2.29 7.09 -16.65
CA PHE A 302 -2.02 6.15 -15.58
C PHE A 302 -2.67 6.65 -14.29
N LEU A 303 -3.38 5.78 -13.57
CA LEU A 303 -4.06 6.11 -12.33
C LEU A 303 -3.79 5.06 -11.26
N LEU A 304 -3.30 5.51 -10.11
CA LEU A 304 -3.13 4.70 -8.90
C LEU A 304 -4.06 5.23 -7.79
N PRO A 305 -5.35 4.82 -7.81
CA PRO A 305 -6.36 5.40 -6.93
C PRO A 305 -6.14 4.97 -5.47
N CYS A 306 -6.25 5.92 -4.53
CA CYS A 306 -6.03 5.68 -3.10
C CYS A 306 -7.29 5.84 -2.24
N CYS A 307 -7.97 6.99 -2.37
CA CYS A 307 -9.03 7.45 -1.51
C CYS A 307 -10.40 7.33 -2.22
N PRO A 308 -11.40 6.72 -1.57
CA PRO A 308 -12.66 6.38 -2.22
C PRO A 308 -13.59 7.60 -2.26
N PHE A 309 -13.56 8.33 -3.37
CA PHE A 309 -14.42 9.48 -3.66
C PHE A 309 -15.27 9.26 -4.90
N GLU A 310 -16.45 9.87 -4.93
CA GLU A 310 -17.30 9.99 -6.12
C GLU A 310 -16.89 11.23 -6.94
N LEU A 311 -17.36 11.35 -8.18
CA LEU A 311 -17.16 12.56 -9.00
C LEU A 311 -17.65 13.84 -8.31
N SER A 312 -18.64 13.78 -7.43
CA SER A 312 -19.12 14.94 -6.67
C SER A 312 -18.15 15.45 -5.60
N GLY A 313 -17.07 14.71 -5.30
CA GLY A 313 -16.20 14.95 -4.14
C GLY A 313 -16.75 14.35 -2.84
N ALA A 314 -17.91 13.67 -2.90
CA ALA A 314 -18.44 12.89 -1.79
C ALA A 314 -17.58 11.66 -1.51
N LYS A 315 -17.57 11.17 -0.26
CA LYS A 315 -17.00 9.85 0.01
C LYS A 315 -17.82 8.78 -0.72
N PHE A 316 -17.12 7.93 -1.47
CA PHE A 316 -17.71 6.79 -2.17
C PHE A 316 -18.42 5.87 -1.19
N ARG A 317 -19.66 5.55 -1.51
CA ARG A 317 -20.48 4.65 -0.70
C ARG A 317 -20.34 3.24 -1.26
N ARG A 318 -19.88 2.33 -0.41
CA ARG A 318 -19.71 0.91 -0.76
C ARG A 318 -21.04 0.35 -1.28
N ARG A 319 -20.99 -0.21 -2.49
CA ARG A 319 -22.10 -0.79 -3.26
C ARG A 319 -22.07 -2.32 -3.16
N ASN A 320 -20.88 -2.91 -3.04
CA ASN A 320 -20.70 -4.37 -2.91
C ASN A 320 -20.04 -4.76 -1.57
N THR A 321 -20.81 -5.41 -0.69
CA THR A 321 -20.34 -5.86 0.63
C THR A 321 -19.56 -7.18 0.62
N LYS A 322 -19.51 -7.89 -0.52
CA LYS A 322 -18.77 -9.15 -0.67
C LYS A 322 -17.26 -8.94 -0.92
N ILE A 323 -16.86 -7.76 -1.42
CA ILE A 323 -15.48 -7.40 -1.73
C ILE A 323 -15.00 -6.25 -0.85
N SER A 324 -13.69 -6.05 -0.67
CA SER A 324 -13.20 -4.94 0.15
C SER A 324 -13.69 -3.57 -0.37
N ALA A 325 -13.86 -2.60 0.54
CA ALA A 325 -14.28 -1.24 0.14
C ALA A 325 -13.35 -0.60 -0.90
N TYR A 326 -12.06 -0.95 -0.89
CA TYR A 326 -11.12 -0.49 -1.91
C TYR A 326 -11.33 -1.16 -3.27
N GLN A 327 -11.59 -2.47 -3.31
CA GLN A 327 -11.87 -3.17 -4.57
C GLN A 327 -13.17 -2.66 -5.19
N ASP A 328 -14.20 -2.40 -4.38
CA ASP A 328 -15.46 -1.83 -4.84
C ASP A 328 -15.27 -0.43 -5.44
N PHE A 329 -14.48 0.42 -4.77
CA PHE A 329 -14.08 1.71 -5.31
C PHE A 329 -13.25 1.58 -6.61
N PHE A 330 -12.32 0.63 -6.66
CA PHE A 330 -11.51 0.37 -7.87
C PHE A 330 -12.38 -0.08 -9.05
N GLN A 331 -13.41 -0.91 -8.81
CA GLN A 331 -14.42 -1.27 -9.81
C GLN A 331 -15.20 -0.05 -10.31
N TYR A 332 -15.58 0.86 -9.41
CA TYR A 332 -16.23 2.10 -9.81
C TYR A 332 -15.35 2.97 -10.73
N VAL A 333 -14.08 3.19 -10.36
CA VAL A 333 -13.16 3.98 -11.20
C VAL A 333 -12.89 3.28 -12.54
N THR A 334 -12.86 1.94 -12.55
CA THR A 334 -12.79 1.16 -13.80
C THR A 334 -14.01 1.41 -14.69
N GLN A 335 -15.22 1.41 -14.12
CA GLN A 335 -16.45 1.72 -14.87
C GLN A 335 -16.42 3.15 -15.43
N VAL A 336 -16.04 4.14 -14.62
CA VAL A 336 -15.86 5.53 -15.09
C VAL A 336 -14.94 5.58 -16.29
N SER A 337 -13.84 4.83 -16.24
CA SER A 337 -12.85 4.78 -17.31
C SER A 337 -13.40 4.17 -18.61
N HIS A 338 -14.20 3.10 -18.50
CA HIS A 338 -14.91 2.52 -19.65
C HIS A 338 -15.90 3.50 -20.27
N GLU A 339 -16.66 4.22 -19.45
CA GLU A 339 -17.62 5.22 -19.93
C GLU A 339 -16.96 6.41 -20.62
N CYS A 340 -15.73 6.74 -20.20
CA CYS A 340 -14.87 7.72 -20.86
C CYS A 340 -14.29 7.23 -22.20
N GLY A 341 -14.53 5.98 -22.58
CA GLY A 341 -14.18 5.42 -23.89
C GLY A 341 -12.83 4.71 -23.95
N TYR A 342 -12.20 4.39 -22.82
CA TYR A 342 -10.90 3.72 -22.80
C TYR A 342 -11.04 2.19 -22.80
N GLU A 343 -10.10 1.54 -23.48
CA GLU A 343 -9.73 0.16 -23.18
C GLU A 343 -8.79 0.17 -21.98
N ILE A 344 -9.18 -0.56 -20.93
CA ILE A 344 -8.54 -0.46 -19.61
C ILE A 344 -7.59 -1.62 -19.41
N LEU A 345 -6.33 -1.29 -19.18
CA LEU A 345 -5.38 -2.24 -18.63
C LEU A 345 -5.30 -2.07 -17.11
N GLN A 346 -5.16 -3.19 -16.42
CA GLN A 346 -5.01 -3.23 -14.97
C GLN A 346 -3.71 -3.92 -14.61
N ASP A 347 -3.03 -3.38 -13.60
CA ASP A 347 -1.86 -4.02 -13.03
C ASP A 347 -1.81 -3.84 -11.51
N ARG A 348 -1.02 -4.68 -10.85
CA ARG A 348 -0.75 -4.61 -9.42
C ARG A 348 0.74 -4.30 -9.18
N LEU A 349 1.02 -3.07 -8.76
CA LEU A 349 2.38 -2.59 -8.53
C LEU A 349 3.02 -3.21 -7.27
N LYS A 350 4.35 -3.32 -7.26
CA LYS A 350 5.15 -3.74 -6.09
C LYS A 350 5.72 -2.54 -5.33
N ILE A 351 4.83 -1.76 -4.72
CA ILE A 351 5.13 -0.54 -3.95
C ILE A 351 4.82 -0.71 -2.45
N PRO A 352 5.39 0.11 -1.53
CA PRO A 352 5.13 0.06 -0.09
C PRO A 352 3.78 0.71 0.33
N SER A 353 2.75 0.64 -0.52
CA SER A 353 1.38 1.09 -0.24
C SER A 353 0.45 -0.10 0.03
N THR A 354 -0.78 0.13 0.50
CA THR A 354 -1.86 -0.89 0.43
C THR A 354 -2.71 -0.74 -0.83
N LYS A 355 -2.56 0.40 -1.52
CA LYS A 355 -3.30 0.81 -2.71
C LYS A 355 -2.42 0.60 -3.93
N ARG A 356 -2.39 -0.65 -4.43
CA ARG A 356 -1.40 -1.09 -5.44
C ARG A 356 -1.99 -1.40 -6.81
N LEU A 357 -3.31 -1.29 -6.96
CA LEU A 357 -3.96 -1.58 -8.23
C LEU A 357 -3.94 -0.31 -9.06
N ALA A 358 -3.37 -0.37 -10.27
CA ALA A 358 -3.33 0.73 -11.21
C ALA A 358 -4.28 0.48 -12.38
N LEU A 359 -4.80 1.57 -12.94
CA LEU A 359 -5.58 1.61 -14.17
C LEU A 359 -4.79 2.38 -15.22
N LEU A 360 -4.78 1.86 -16.43
CA LEU A 360 -4.20 2.54 -17.58
C LEU A 360 -5.25 2.62 -18.67
N GLY A 361 -5.50 3.85 -19.13
CA GLY A 361 -6.29 4.10 -20.34
C GLY A 361 -5.34 4.43 -21.47
N ILE A 362 -5.09 3.43 -22.32
CA ILE A 362 -4.27 3.59 -23.53
C ILE A 362 -5.22 3.56 -24.71
N LYS A 363 -5.12 4.57 -25.59
CA LYS A 363 -5.95 4.71 -26.81
C LYS A 363 -7.46 4.76 -26.53
N ARG A 364 -7.98 5.98 -26.44
CA ARG A 364 -9.44 6.19 -26.38
C ARG A 364 -10.09 5.73 -27.68
N LYS A 365 -11.20 5.00 -27.58
CA LYS A 365 -11.99 4.56 -28.73
C LYS A 365 -12.58 5.77 -29.45
N ALA A 366 -12.27 5.91 -30.73
CA ALA A 366 -12.79 6.99 -31.58
C ALA A 366 -14.33 6.99 -31.67
N SER A 367 -14.97 5.85 -31.42
CA SER A 367 -16.42 5.69 -31.48
C SER A 367 -17.20 6.31 -30.32
N LYS A 368 -16.55 6.66 -29.20
CA LYS A 368 -17.21 7.30 -28.05
C LYS A 368 -17.11 8.81 -28.21
N ALA A 369 -18.24 9.48 -28.39
CA ALA A 369 -18.28 10.93 -28.54
C ALA A 369 -17.90 11.62 -27.22
N ILE A 370 -17.52 12.90 -27.27
CA ILE A 370 -17.25 13.67 -26.03
C ILE A 370 -18.58 13.91 -25.29
N GLU A 371 -19.67 14.07 -26.04
CA GLU A 371 -21.02 14.26 -25.55
C GLU A 371 -21.51 13.10 -24.68
N ASP A 372 -21.17 11.85 -25.05
CA ASP A 372 -21.49 10.65 -24.25
C ASP A 372 -20.79 10.67 -22.88
N LEU A 373 -19.53 11.10 -22.88
CA LEU A 373 -18.72 11.24 -21.67
C LEU A 373 -19.32 12.34 -20.78
N GLU A 374 -19.68 13.49 -21.35
CA GLU A 374 -20.32 14.58 -20.60
C GLU A 374 -21.66 14.16 -20.02
N TYR A 375 -22.50 13.45 -20.78
CA TYR A 375 -23.76 12.92 -20.30
C TYR A 375 -23.56 11.98 -19.09
N PHE A 376 -22.61 11.05 -19.18
CA PHE A 376 -22.26 10.17 -18.07
C PHE A 376 -21.83 10.96 -16.82
N VAL A 377 -20.97 11.97 -16.98
CA VAL A 377 -20.51 12.82 -15.87
C VAL A 377 -21.69 13.53 -15.21
N GLN A 378 -22.61 14.11 -15.99
CA GLN A 378 -23.80 14.78 -15.44
C GLN A 378 -24.71 13.80 -14.68
N GLU A 379 -24.92 12.60 -15.21
CA GLU A 379 -25.73 11.58 -14.55
C GLU A 379 -25.11 11.10 -13.22
N GLU A 380 -23.80 10.88 -13.17
CA GLU A 380 -23.13 10.50 -11.93
C GLU A 380 -23.18 11.62 -10.88
N LEU A 381 -22.99 12.88 -11.30
CA LEU A 381 -23.13 14.04 -10.42
C LEU A 381 -24.56 14.19 -9.87
N ARG A 382 -25.58 13.85 -10.69
CA ARG A 382 -26.99 13.87 -10.28
C ARG A 382 -27.31 12.79 -9.25
N LYS A 383 -26.83 11.55 -9.46
CA LYS A 383 -27.07 10.41 -8.56
C LYS A 383 -26.45 10.60 -7.18
N TYR A 384 -25.25 11.16 -7.11
CA TYR A 384 -24.45 11.24 -5.88
C TYR A 384 -24.19 12.67 -5.41
N LYS A 385 -25.18 13.54 -5.60
CA LYS A 385 -25.11 14.98 -5.26
C LYS A 385 -24.87 15.20 -3.76
N THR A 386 -23.99 16.14 -3.43
CA THR A 386 -23.74 16.61 -2.06
C THR A 386 -24.19 18.06 -1.90
N GLY A 387 -25.41 18.26 -1.39
CA GLY A 387 -25.98 19.60 -1.20
C GLY A 387 -26.16 20.36 -2.52
N ASP A 388 -26.09 21.68 -2.45
CA ASP A 388 -26.33 22.58 -3.60
C ASP A 388 -25.08 22.84 -4.45
N ALA A 389 -23.87 22.48 -3.98
CA ALA A 389 -22.62 22.80 -4.65
C ALA A 389 -22.25 21.82 -5.79
N LYS A 390 -21.80 22.39 -6.91
CA LYS A 390 -21.05 21.73 -8.00
C LYS A 390 -19.69 21.29 -7.43
N ILE A 391 -19.41 19.98 -7.41
CA ILE A 391 -18.10 19.33 -7.11
C ILE A 391 -17.35 19.91 -5.89
N LYS A 392 -17.28 19.16 -4.79
CA LYS A 392 -16.49 19.57 -3.63
C LYS A 392 -14.99 19.34 -3.87
N LEU A 393 -14.24 20.43 -4.04
CA LEU A 393 -12.78 20.41 -4.08
C LEU A 393 -12.15 20.56 -2.70
N ARG A 394 -10.90 20.14 -2.58
CA ARG A 394 -10.07 20.37 -1.39
C ARG A 394 -9.79 21.86 -1.23
N GLU A 395 -9.70 22.33 0.00
CA GLU A 395 -9.29 23.71 0.31
C GLU A 395 -7.78 23.89 0.08
N LYS A 396 -7.37 25.10 -0.29
CA LYS A 396 -5.96 25.44 -0.52
C LYS A 396 -5.12 25.34 0.76
N GLU A 397 -5.69 25.70 1.91
CA GLU A 397 -5.02 25.66 3.21
C GLU A 397 -5.43 24.39 3.97
N GLU A 398 -4.45 23.66 4.53
CA GLU A 398 -4.75 22.61 5.50
C GLU A 398 -4.88 23.22 6.89
N SER A 399 -6.08 23.13 7.45
CA SER A 399 -6.24 23.28 8.89
C SER A 399 -5.53 22.11 9.60
N VAL A 400 -4.65 22.41 10.54
CA VAL A 400 -3.98 21.41 11.37
C VAL A 400 -4.97 20.87 12.41
N ARG A 401 -5.61 19.73 12.13
CA ARG A 401 -6.67 19.12 12.97
C ARG A 401 -6.16 18.01 13.90
N ASN A 402 -5.05 18.26 14.59
CA ASN A 402 -4.39 17.31 15.49
C ASN A 402 -4.43 17.75 16.96
N CYS A 403 -5.34 18.66 17.30
CA CYS A 403 -5.45 19.29 18.62
C CYS A 403 -4.25 20.19 19.04
N THR A 404 -3.23 20.45 18.21
CA THR A 404 -2.07 21.25 18.64
C THR A 404 -2.27 22.77 18.58
N GLN A 405 -3.25 23.24 17.81
CA GLN A 405 -3.56 24.66 17.63
C GLN A 405 -4.77 25.13 18.48
N VAL A 406 -5.42 24.21 19.19
CA VAL A 406 -6.63 24.48 19.97
C VAL A 406 -6.23 25.07 21.31
N ASP A 407 -7.02 26.01 21.81
CA ASP A 407 -6.87 26.48 23.18
C ASP A 407 -6.88 25.28 24.14
N LYS A 408 -5.79 25.15 24.91
CA LYS A 408 -5.60 24.05 25.87
C LYS A 408 -6.75 23.97 26.87
N THR A 409 -7.35 25.11 27.24
CA THR A 409 -8.44 25.15 28.21
C THR A 409 -9.67 24.37 27.75
N ILE A 410 -10.02 24.43 26.46
CA ILE A 410 -11.16 23.70 25.89
C ILE A 410 -10.88 22.20 25.92
N ILE A 411 -9.68 21.80 25.49
CA ILE A 411 -9.28 20.39 25.49
C ILE A 411 -9.24 19.85 26.93
N ASP A 412 -8.64 20.58 27.86
CA ASP A 412 -8.49 20.12 29.24
C ASP A 412 -9.86 20.05 29.94
N GLY A 413 -10.78 20.98 29.65
CA GLY A 413 -12.17 20.90 30.09
C GLY A 413 -12.91 19.65 29.57
N LEU A 414 -12.74 19.33 28.28
CA LEU A 414 -13.32 18.11 27.68
C LEU A 414 -12.71 16.84 28.26
N VAL A 415 -11.38 16.78 28.41
CA VAL A 415 -10.68 15.65 29.02
C VAL A 415 -11.15 15.45 30.45
N PHE A 416 -11.26 16.52 31.23
CA PHE A 416 -11.76 16.44 32.61
C PHE A 416 -13.20 15.96 32.70
N LYS A 417 -14.08 16.44 31.80
CA LYS A 417 -15.48 15.99 31.72
C LYS A 417 -15.59 14.50 31.40
N ILE A 418 -14.86 14.03 30.39
CA ILE A 418 -14.83 12.61 30.02
C ILE A 418 -14.23 11.76 31.16
N PHE A 419 -13.17 12.25 31.80
CA PHE A 419 -12.57 11.57 32.94
C PHE A 419 -13.55 11.39 34.08
N LYS A 420 -14.32 12.44 34.46
CA LYS A 420 -15.37 12.32 35.47
C LYS A 420 -16.46 11.32 35.09
N LEU A 421 -16.93 11.36 33.84
CA LEU A 421 -17.90 10.38 33.34
C LEU A 421 -17.44 8.94 33.57
N ILE A 422 -16.18 8.63 33.24
CA ILE A 422 -15.63 7.27 33.42
C ILE A 422 -15.42 6.97 34.91
N LEU A 423 -14.94 7.96 35.68
CA LEU A 423 -14.71 7.83 37.12
C LEU A 423 -16.00 7.48 37.87
N ASP A 424 -17.11 8.11 37.50
CA ASP A 424 -18.42 7.92 38.13
C ASP A 424 -19.13 6.64 37.65
N SER A 425 -18.55 5.92 36.69
CA SER A 425 -19.14 4.70 36.13
C SER A 425 -18.89 3.45 36.98
N ASN A 426 -18.03 3.52 38.00
CA ASN A 426 -17.67 2.39 38.86
C ASN A 426 -17.29 2.89 40.26
N GLU A 427 -17.62 2.14 41.30
CA GLU A 427 -17.18 2.44 42.66
C GLU A 427 -15.66 2.34 42.82
N ASP A 428 -15.05 1.34 42.16
CA ASP A 428 -13.59 1.29 42.04
C ASP A 428 -13.13 2.32 41.00
N LYS A 429 -12.63 3.43 41.54
CA LYS A 429 -12.25 4.64 40.82
C LYS A 429 -11.22 4.42 39.71
N TRP A 430 -10.37 3.40 39.81
CA TRP A 430 -9.40 3.06 38.76
C TRP A 430 -9.94 2.08 37.73
N SER A 431 -11.01 1.37 38.06
CA SER A 431 -11.64 0.35 37.21
C SER A 431 -12.85 0.88 36.42
N GLY A 432 -13.09 2.19 36.46
CA GLY A 432 -14.09 2.87 35.64
C GLY A 432 -13.87 2.61 34.15
N ARG A 433 -14.92 2.15 33.45
CA ARG A 433 -14.91 1.91 32.02
C ARG A 433 -16.27 2.22 31.42
N LEU A 434 -16.27 2.95 30.30
CA LEU A 434 -17.49 3.28 29.55
C LEU A 434 -17.35 2.96 28.06
N PRO A 435 -18.44 2.53 27.40
CA PRO A 435 -18.49 2.51 25.95
C PRO A 435 -18.32 3.92 25.37
N MET A 436 -17.54 4.04 24.30
CA MET A 436 -17.30 5.29 23.60
C MET A 436 -18.59 5.95 23.10
N ARG A 437 -19.64 5.16 22.84
CA ARG A 437 -21.00 5.65 22.54
C ARG A 437 -21.55 6.50 23.68
N GLU A 438 -21.46 6.02 24.91
CA GLU A 438 -22.03 6.70 26.08
C GLU A 438 -21.26 7.98 26.37
N ILE A 439 -19.92 7.92 26.25
CA ILE A 439 -19.08 9.12 26.34
C ILE A 439 -19.51 10.15 25.30
N ALA A 440 -19.73 9.74 24.04
CA ALA A 440 -20.17 10.66 23.00
C ALA A 440 -21.58 11.22 23.25
N GLN A 441 -22.50 10.43 23.82
CA GLN A 441 -23.86 10.88 24.14
C GLN A 441 -23.90 11.87 25.30
N ALA A 442 -22.92 11.83 26.20
CA ALA A 442 -22.80 12.76 27.32
C ALA A 442 -22.17 14.11 26.95
N LEU A 443 -21.64 14.25 25.72
CA LEU A 443 -21.09 15.50 25.20
C LEU A 443 -22.13 16.26 24.39
N THR A 444 -22.09 17.60 24.46
CA THR A 444 -23.00 18.44 23.70
C THR A 444 -22.67 18.41 22.20
N LYS A 445 -23.62 18.83 21.36
CA LYS A 445 -23.37 18.92 19.91
C LYS A 445 -22.25 19.91 19.59
N GLU A 446 -22.14 20.99 20.34
CA GLU A 446 -21.10 22.01 20.20
C GLU A 446 -19.73 21.42 20.56
N GLU A 447 -19.65 20.69 21.67
CA GLU A 447 -18.44 19.98 22.10
C GLU A 447 -17.99 18.96 21.05
N LEU A 448 -18.92 18.11 20.57
CA LEU A 448 -18.63 17.12 19.52
C LEU A 448 -18.23 17.76 18.20
N SER A 449 -18.88 18.86 17.82
CA SER A 449 -18.54 19.63 16.62
C SER A 449 -17.13 20.22 16.73
N GLY A 450 -16.80 20.83 17.87
CA GLY A 450 -15.47 21.33 18.17
C GLY A 450 -14.43 20.22 18.13
N ILE A 451 -14.66 19.08 18.78
CA ILE A 451 -13.74 17.94 18.72
C ILE A 451 -13.56 17.43 17.27
N LYS A 452 -14.62 17.47 16.45
CA LYS A 452 -14.56 17.02 15.06
C LYS A 452 -13.84 18.01 14.14
N SER A 453 -13.99 19.32 14.37
CA SER A 453 -13.23 20.35 13.65
C SER A 453 -11.77 20.33 14.06
N GLU A 454 -11.50 20.20 15.36
CA GLU A 454 -10.17 20.44 15.94
C GLU A 454 -9.28 19.20 16.06
N CYS A 455 -9.89 18.03 16.32
CA CYS A 455 -9.18 16.81 16.69
C CYS A 455 -9.48 15.65 15.73
N GLY A 456 -10.26 15.85 14.67
CA GLY A 456 -10.70 14.75 13.80
C GLY A 456 -11.65 13.76 14.50
N GLY A 457 -12.22 14.14 15.65
CA GLY A 457 -13.22 13.37 16.40
C GLY A 457 -12.76 12.85 17.76
N ILE A 458 -13.72 12.39 18.57
CA ILE A 458 -13.51 11.98 19.97
C ILE A 458 -12.48 10.87 20.14
N LYS A 459 -12.45 9.93 19.20
CA LYS A 459 -11.50 8.82 19.21
C LYS A 459 -10.05 9.30 19.14
N THR A 460 -9.77 10.37 18.39
CA THR A 460 -8.44 10.95 18.27
C THR A 460 -8.06 11.71 19.55
N LEU A 461 -9.01 12.47 20.13
CA LEU A 461 -8.80 13.14 21.42
C LEU A 461 -8.36 12.13 22.50
N LEU A 462 -9.10 11.03 22.64
CA LEU A 462 -8.82 9.96 23.61
C LEU A 462 -7.45 9.29 23.36
N ARG A 463 -7.07 9.11 22.08
CA ARG A 463 -5.75 8.56 21.73
C ARG A 463 -4.61 9.54 22.01
N ASN A 464 -4.82 10.83 21.76
CA ASN A 464 -3.81 11.84 22.03
C ASN A 464 -3.58 11.98 23.54
N LYS A 465 -4.64 11.90 24.33
CA LYS A 465 -4.63 11.95 25.80
C LYS A 465 -4.47 10.56 26.44
N HIS A 466 -3.58 9.75 25.85
CA HIS A 466 -3.24 8.40 26.31
C HIS A 466 -2.67 8.36 27.73
N GLU A 467 -2.14 9.47 28.24
CA GLU A 467 -1.70 9.59 29.62
C GLU A 467 -2.87 9.51 30.62
N VAL A 468 -4.10 9.82 30.18
CA VAL A 468 -5.32 9.76 31.00
C VAL A 468 -6.16 8.54 30.67
N PHE A 469 -6.31 8.23 29.37
CA PHE A 469 -7.26 7.22 28.88
C PHE A 469 -6.56 5.99 28.28
N GLU A 470 -7.22 4.85 28.40
CA GLU A 470 -6.83 3.61 27.72
C GLU A 470 -7.99 2.98 26.95
N PHE A 471 -7.66 2.28 25.86
CA PHE A 471 -8.61 1.49 25.09
C PHE A 471 -8.56 0.05 25.61
N CYS A 472 -9.61 -0.40 26.28
CA CYS A 472 -9.68 -1.71 26.94
C CYS A 472 -10.16 -2.85 26.01
N GLY A 473 -10.15 -2.60 24.69
CA GLY A 473 -10.70 -3.51 23.67
C GLY A 473 -12.08 -3.08 23.19
N GLY A 474 -12.36 -3.30 21.90
CA GLY A 474 -13.62 -2.87 21.28
C GLY A 474 -13.80 -1.34 21.31
N ASP A 475 -14.92 -0.90 21.86
CA ASP A 475 -15.29 0.51 22.07
C ASP A 475 -15.24 0.94 23.55
N LEU A 476 -14.71 0.10 24.44
CA LEU A 476 -14.56 0.42 25.87
C LEU A 476 -13.33 1.28 26.14
N ILE A 477 -13.56 2.39 26.85
CA ILE A 477 -12.55 3.35 27.27
C ILE A 477 -12.48 3.34 28.80
N GLY A 478 -11.27 3.21 29.34
CA GLY A 478 -11.02 3.23 30.77
C GLY A 478 -10.07 4.35 31.18
N ILE A 479 -9.96 4.57 32.49
CA ILE A 479 -8.92 5.38 33.09
C ILE A 479 -7.61 4.60 33.06
N ARG A 480 -6.55 5.18 32.51
CA ARG A 480 -5.23 4.54 32.50
C ARG A 480 -4.62 4.64 33.89
N THR A 481 -4.36 3.50 34.53
CA THR A 481 -3.57 3.48 35.76
C THR A 481 -2.09 3.81 35.45
N PRO A 482 -1.49 4.81 36.11
CA PRO A 482 -0.06 5.10 35.99
C PRO A 482 0.77 3.88 36.35
N LYS A 483 1.83 3.62 35.58
CA LYS A 483 2.79 2.54 35.85
C LYS A 483 4.17 3.14 36.05
N PRO A 484 5.00 2.57 36.95
CA PRO A 484 6.38 3.00 37.11
C PRO A 484 7.10 2.89 35.77
N THR A 485 7.91 3.88 35.45
CA THR A 485 8.75 3.84 34.26
C THR A 485 9.81 2.76 34.50
N ALA A 486 9.62 1.55 33.96
CA ALA A 486 10.61 0.48 34.08
C ALA A 486 11.99 1.01 33.68
N THR A 487 13.01 0.68 34.48
CA THR A 487 14.44 1.05 34.37
C THR A 487 14.92 1.27 32.93
N LEU A 488 14.63 2.44 32.37
CA LEU A 488 15.27 2.91 31.14
C LEU A 488 16.70 3.31 31.50
N PRO A 489 17.69 2.98 30.66
CA PRO A 489 19.09 3.35 30.92
C PRO A 489 19.18 4.86 31.20
N LYS A 490 20.01 5.23 32.20
CA LYS A 490 20.16 6.58 32.77
C LYS A 490 20.39 7.71 31.74
N SER A 491 20.60 7.41 30.46
CA SER A 491 20.86 8.37 29.39
C SER A 491 19.64 9.20 28.93
N HIS A 492 18.43 8.89 29.41
CA HIS A 492 17.21 9.63 29.02
C HIS A 492 16.35 10.08 30.21
N LEU A 493 16.96 10.69 31.23
CA LEU A 493 16.22 11.49 32.21
C LEU A 493 15.63 12.73 31.50
N THR A 494 14.50 12.55 30.82
CA THR A 494 13.71 13.66 30.30
C THR A 494 13.17 14.48 31.46
N ILE A 495 13.53 15.76 31.53
CA ILE A 495 12.98 16.72 32.49
C ILE A 495 11.45 16.66 32.41
N LYS A 496 10.78 16.42 33.54
CA LYS A 496 9.32 16.44 33.63
C LYS A 496 8.82 17.83 33.21
N LYS A 497 7.92 17.90 32.22
CA LYS A 497 7.44 19.19 31.67
C LYS A 497 6.00 19.53 31.98
N ARG A 498 5.21 18.57 32.47
CA ARG A 498 3.75 18.71 32.65
C ARG A 498 3.33 18.16 34.00
N SER A 499 2.35 18.80 34.62
CA SER A 499 1.73 18.32 35.85
C SER A 499 1.00 17.00 35.63
N CYS A 500 1.03 16.14 36.64
CA CYS A 500 0.34 14.86 36.63
C CYS A 500 -1.18 15.10 36.70
N PHE A 501 -1.87 14.64 35.67
CA PHE A 501 -3.32 14.75 35.59
C PHE A 501 -4.01 14.09 36.79
N PHE A 502 -3.57 12.89 37.19
CA PHE A 502 -4.18 12.16 38.30
C PHE A 502 -3.90 12.78 39.67
N LYS A 503 -2.72 13.38 39.86
CA LYS A 503 -2.42 14.11 41.10
C LYS A 503 -3.34 15.31 41.28
N LEU A 504 -3.68 15.99 40.19
CA LEU A 504 -4.53 17.18 40.19
C LEU A 504 -6.04 16.84 40.25
N HIS A 505 -6.46 15.73 39.62
CA HIS A 505 -7.87 15.50 39.32
C HIS A 505 -8.45 14.17 39.84
N HIS A 506 -7.61 13.16 40.09
CA HIS A 506 -8.11 11.88 40.60
C HIS A 506 -8.30 11.99 42.12
N PRO A 507 -9.45 11.59 42.68
CA PRO A 507 -9.74 11.75 44.10
C PRO A 507 -8.87 10.87 45.03
N LEU A 508 -8.23 9.83 44.50
CA LEU A 508 -7.20 9.06 45.23
C LEU A 508 -5.77 9.54 44.94
N GLY A 509 -5.61 10.62 44.16
CA GLY A 509 -4.32 11.08 43.67
C GLY A 509 -3.67 10.13 42.66
N CYS A 510 -2.41 10.40 42.33
CA CYS A 510 -1.57 9.49 41.55
C CYS A 510 -1.07 8.35 42.46
N PRO A 511 -1.11 7.07 42.02
CA PRO A 511 -0.67 5.94 42.83
C PRO A 511 0.86 5.77 42.83
N LEU A 512 1.60 6.57 42.05
CA LEU A 512 3.06 6.57 42.00
C LEU A 512 3.62 7.62 42.94
N ASP A 513 4.84 7.39 43.42
CA ASP A 513 5.62 8.44 44.08
C ASP A 513 6.12 9.48 43.06
N ASP A 514 6.49 10.68 43.54
CA ASP A 514 7.04 11.72 42.66
C ASP A 514 8.30 11.24 41.93
N ALA A 515 9.17 10.42 42.55
CA ALA A 515 10.35 9.89 41.87
C ALA A 515 10.03 8.95 40.70
N GLU A 516 8.88 8.27 40.72
CA GLU A 516 8.52 7.23 39.75
C GLU A 516 7.60 7.76 38.63
N CYS A 517 6.83 8.80 38.93
CA CYS A 517 5.89 9.37 37.98
C CYS A 517 6.61 10.13 36.86
N SER A 518 6.18 9.90 35.62
CA SER A 518 6.70 10.58 34.43
C SER A 518 6.26 12.06 34.33
N PHE A 519 5.39 12.51 35.24
CA PHE A 519 4.82 13.86 35.31
C PHE A 519 5.17 14.53 36.65
N ILE A 520 5.04 15.86 36.71
CA ILE A 520 5.30 16.67 37.91
C ILE A 520 4.15 16.46 38.90
N HIS A 521 4.44 16.06 40.13
CA HIS A 521 3.44 15.96 41.21
C HIS A 521 3.22 17.28 41.94
#